data_AF-A0A512C194-F1
#
_entry.id   AF-A0A512C194-F1
#
_cell.length_a   1.000
_cell.length_b   1.000
_cell.length_c   1.000
_cell.angle_alpha   90.00
_cell.angle_beta   90.00
_cell.angle_gamma   90.00
#
_symmetry.space_group_name_H-M   'P 1'
#
loop_
_entity.id
_entity.type
_entity.pdbx_description
1 polymer ?
#
loop_
_entity_poly.entity_id
_entity_poly.type
_entity_poly.pdbx_seq_one_letter_code
_entity_poly.pdbx_strand_id
1 'polypeptide(L)' 'MRSGIWYPVSVAPRDGTPIILWLEDVDAPPVYPVTVGVWETDDMTGTHYWRVFAASYGTHAYFDDHVRGWMNLPRAQHA' A
#
# COMPACT_ATOMS: atom_id res chain seq x y z
N MET A 1 -3.95 20.48 -8.50
CA MET A 1 -3.65 19.09 -8.06
C MET A 1 -3.69 19.10 -6.55
N ARG A 2 -4.64 18.39 -5.90
CA ARG A 2 -4.65 18.29 -4.44
C ARG A 2 -3.48 17.41 -4.03
N SER A 3 -2.39 18.00 -3.57
CA SER A 3 -1.31 17.27 -2.91
C SER A 3 -1.86 16.73 -1.59
N GLY A 4 -2.33 15.48 -1.59
CA GLY A 4 -2.61 14.80 -0.34
C GLY A 4 -1.32 14.67 0.48
N ILE A 5 -1.45 14.72 1.80
CA ILE A 5 -0.32 14.55 2.71
C ILE A 5 0.08 13.08 2.68
N TRP A 6 1.30 12.80 2.24
CA TRP A 6 1.93 11.49 2.37
C TRP A 6 2.51 11.36 3.77
N TYR A 7 2.20 10.25 4.44
CA TYR A 7 2.67 9.93 5.78
C TYR A 7 3.73 8.82 5.73
N PRO A 8 4.66 8.75 6.70
CA PRO A 8 5.61 7.65 6.79
C PRO A 8 4.90 6.32 7.05
N VAL A 9 5.38 5.23 6.45
CA VAL A 9 4.76 3.90 6.59
C VAL A 9 4.69 3.41 8.04
N SER A 10 5.60 3.86 8.91
CA SER A 10 5.63 3.51 10.34
C SER A 10 4.35 3.87 11.10
N VAL A 11 3.56 4.84 10.60
CA VAL A 11 2.27 5.23 11.20
C VAL A 11 1.06 4.77 10.38
N ALA A 12 1.27 3.92 9.37
CA ALA A 12 0.19 3.37 8.57
C ALA A 12 -0.68 2.42 9.40
N PRO A 13 -2.01 2.38 9.17
CA PRO A 13 -2.91 1.47 9.87
C PRO A 13 -2.56 0.02 9.55
N ARG A 14 -2.46 -0.81 10.60
CA ARG A 14 -2.12 -2.24 10.53
C ARG A 14 -3.30 -3.15 10.87
N ASP A 15 -4.51 -2.62 10.71
CA ASP A 15 -5.79 -3.24 11.07
C ASP A 15 -6.55 -3.78 9.85
N GLY A 16 -5.90 -3.87 8.70
CA GLY A 16 -6.51 -4.27 7.43
C GLY A 16 -7.25 -3.13 6.70
N THR A 17 -7.24 -1.91 7.23
CA THR A 17 -7.79 -0.75 6.53
C THR A 17 -7.07 -0.53 5.19
N PRO A 18 -7.79 -0.42 4.07
CA PRO A 18 -7.17 -0.18 2.78
C PRO A 18 -6.65 1.26 2.67
N ILE A 19 -5.43 1.42 2.17
CA ILE A 19 -4.75 2.71 2.01
C ILE A 19 -4.07 2.80 0.64
N ILE A 20 -3.73 4.02 0.25
CA ILE A 20 -2.87 4.27 -0.90
C ILE A 20 -1.42 4.18 -0.45
N LEU A 21 -0.61 3.38 -1.13
CA LEU A 21 0.82 3.20 -0.90
C LEU A 21 1.61 3.81 -2.06
N TRP A 22 2.69 4.51 -1.73
CA TRP A 22 3.76 4.85 -2.66
C TRP A 22 4.86 3.80 -2.53
N LEU A 23 5.02 2.97 -3.56
CA LEU A 23 5.99 1.89 -3.60
C LEU A 23 7.24 2.30 -4.40
N GLU A 24 8.38 1.85 -3.93
CA GLU A 24 9.64 1.83 -4.64
C GLU A 24 10.26 0.45 -4.50
N ASP A 25 10.31 -0.27 -5.62
CA ASP A 25 10.94 -1.58 -5.74
C ASP A 25 12.05 -1.47 -6.78
N VAL A 26 13.28 -1.81 -6.39
CA VAL A 26 14.48 -1.69 -7.23
C VAL A 26 14.59 -2.83 -8.24
N ASP A 27 14.02 -3.99 -7.92
CA ASP A 27 14.06 -5.21 -8.75
C ASP A 27 12.86 -5.27 -9.70
N ALA A 28 11.77 -4.59 -9.34
CA ALA A 28 10.59 -4.40 -10.18
C ALA A 28 10.08 -2.94 -10.09
N PRO A 29 10.75 -1.96 -10.75
CA PRO A 29 10.30 -0.58 -10.74
C PRO A 29 8.83 -0.52 -11.14
N PRO A 30 7.91 -0.08 -10.27
CA PRO A 30 6.51 -0.25 -10.55
C PRO A 30 6.11 0.65 -11.71
N VAL A 31 5.37 0.09 -12.68
CA VAL A 31 4.66 0.86 -13.71
C VAL A 31 3.70 1.86 -13.06
N TYR A 32 3.29 1.60 -11.81
CA TYR A 32 2.46 2.47 -10.99
C TYR A 32 3.07 2.66 -9.59
N PRO A 33 3.84 3.73 -9.34
CA PRO A 33 4.40 3.99 -8.02
C PRO A 33 3.33 4.22 -6.95
N VAL A 34 2.07 4.45 -7.31
CA VAL A 34 0.95 4.65 -6.38
C VAL A 34 -0.12 3.60 -6.61
N THR A 35 -0.47 2.85 -5.56
CA THR A 35 -1.42 1.73 -5.63
C THR A 35 -2.16 1.52 -4.31
N VAL A 36 -3.24 0.73 -4.31
CA VAL A 36 -4.00 0.40 -3.10
C VAL A 36 -3.43 -0.85 -2.45
N GLY A 37 -3.23 -0.81 -1.14
CA GLY A 37 -2.81 -1.97 -0.35
C GLY A 37 -3.54 -2.11 0.97
N VAL A 38 -3.52 -3.32 1.51
CA VAL A 38 -4.03 -3.68 2.84
C VAL A 38 -2.93 -4.39 3.62
N TRP A 39 -2.89 -4.17 4.93
CA TRP A 39 -1.98 -4.90 5.81
C TRP A 39 -2.51 -6.30 6.07
N GLU A 40 -1.69 -7.32 5.82
CA GLU A 40 -2.02 -8.72 6.06
C GLU A 40 -0.95 -9.39 6.91
N THR A 41 -1.36 -10.49 7.55
CA THR A 41 -0.49 -11.43 8.24
C THR A 41 -0.70 -12.80 7.62
N ASP A 42 0.37 -13.45 7.20
CA ASP A 42 0.33 -14.85 6.79
C ASP A 42 0.23 -15.72 8.05
N ASP A 43 -0.91 -16.38 8.25
CA ASP A 43 -1.18 -17.22 9.42
C ASP A 43 -0.24 -18.44 9.52
N MET A 44 0.34 -18.91 8.41
CA MET A 44 1.25 -20.05 8.42
C MET A 44 2.66 -19.66 8.85
N THR A 45 3.13 -18.48 8.43
CA THR A 45 4.51 -18.04 8.67
C THR A 45 4.62 -16.96 9.75
N GLY A 46 3.51 -16.34 10.14
CA GLY A 46 3.47 -15.15 11.00
C GLY A 46 4.02 -13.89 10.33
N THR A 47 4.27 -13.92 9.01
CA THR A 47 4.89 -12.82 8.28
C THR A 47 3.88 -11.71 8.03
N HIS A 48 4.26 -10.47 8.29
CA HIS A 48 3.42 -9.32 8.00
C HIS A 48 3.86 -8.58 6.73
N TYR A 49 2.91 -8.21 5.88
CA TYR A 49 3.19 -7.54 4.63
C TYR A 49 2.00 -6.71 4.14
N TRP A 50 2.28 -5.78 3.24
CA TRP A 50 1.29 -5.08 2.45
C TRP A 50 0.89 -5.93 1.25
N ARG A 51 -0.37 -6.36 1.24
CA ARG A 51 -0.98 -6.94 0.06
C ARG A 51 -1.46 -5.83 -0.87
N VAL A 52 -0.92 -5.78 -2.07
CA VAL A 52 -1.20 -4.72 -3.05
C VAL A 52 -2.09 -5.22 -4.18
N PHE A 53 -3.10 -4.41 -4.54
CA PHE A 53 -4.02 -4.67 -5.63
C PHE A 53 -3.53 -4.00 -6.92
N ALA A 54 -2.91 -4.77 -7.83
CA ALA A 54 -2.53 -4.26 -9.15
C ALA A 54 -3.58 -4.67 -10.21
N ALA A 55 -4.00 -3.71 -11.05
CA ALA A 55 -5.04 -3.92 -12.06
C ALA A 55 -4.67 -4.94 -13.16
N SER A 56 -3.39 -5.33 -13.28
CA SER A 56 -2.90 -6.10 -14.43
C SER A 56 -2.09 -7.36 -14.06
N TYR A 57 -1.59 -7.50 -12.83
CA TYR A 57 -0.58 -8.54 -12.51
C TYR A 57 -0.79 -9.27 -11.17
N GLY A 58 -2.03 -9.28 -10.66
CA GLY A 58 -2.36 -10.08 -9.48
C GLY A 58 -2.03 -9.38 -8.16
N THR A 59 -2.04 -10.17 -7.08
CA THR A 59 -1.72 -9.72 -5.73
C THR A 59 -0.22 -9.82 -5.51
N HIS A 60 0.40 -8.72 -5.10
CA HIS A 60 1.83 -8.69 -4.71
C HIS A 60 1.97 -8.40 -3.21
N ALA A 61 2.99 -8.97 -2.58
CA ALA A 61 3.35 -8.74 -1.19
C ALA A 61 4.54 -7.79 -1.10
N TYR A 62 4.42 -6.72 -0.32
CA TYR A 62 5.48 -5.73 -0.11
C TYR A 62 5.71 -5.51 1.39
N PHE A 63 6.97 -5.34 1.78
CA PHE A 63 7.35 -4.97 3.14
C PHE A 63 7.53 -3.46 3.29
N ASP A 64 7.57 -2.96 4.52
CA ASP A 64 7.71 -1.52 4.82
C ASP A 64 8.90 -0.87 4.10
N ASP A 65 10.01 -1.58 3.91
CA ASP A 65 11.20 -1.06 3.22
C ASP A 65 10.93 -0.68 1.75
N HIS A 66 9.90 -1.25 1.15
CA HIS A 66 9.45 -0.93 -0.22
C HIS A 66 8.47 0.25 -0.25
N VAL A 67 8.05 0.77 0.91
CA VAL A 67 7.02 1.80 1.01
C VAL A 67 7.64 3.15 1.37
N ARG A 68 7.57 4.10 0.45
CA ARG A 68 8.05 5.48 0.65
C ARG A 68 7.08 6.36 1.41
N GLY A 69 5.79 6.04 1.33
CA GLY A 69 4.76 6.72 2.09
C GLY A 69 3.38 6.16 1.83
N TRP A 70 2.42 6.61 2.63
CA TRP A 70 1.03 6.22 2.48
C TRP A 70 0.07 7.40 2.61
N MET A 71 -1.17 7.19 2.14
CA MET A 71 -2.27 8.13 2.27
C MET A 71 -3.59 7.39 2.46
N ASN A 72 -4.54 8.02 3.17
CA ASN A 72 -5.91 7.50 3.22
C ASN A 72 -6.50 7.37 1.82
N LEU A 73 -7.26 6.31 1.59
CA LEU A 73 -8.12 6.23 0.43
C LEU A 73 -9.12 7.39 0.45
N PRO A 74 -9.27 8.14 -0.66
CA PRO A 74 -10.33 9.12 -0.78
C PRO A 74 -11.67 8.41 -0.58
N ARG A 75 -12.43 8.83 0.43
CA ARG A 75 -13.81 8.37 0.55
C ARG A 75 -14.57 8.89 -0.67
N ALA A 76 -15.25 8.01 -1.40
CA ALA A 76 -16.21 8.45 -2.40
C ALA A 76 -17.24 9.33 -1.68
N GLN A 77 -17.30 10.61 -2.04
CA GLN A 77 -18.43 11.44 -1.67
C GLN A 77 -19.61 10.92 -2.48
N HIS A 78 -20.47 10.13 -1.86
CA HIS A 78 -21.81 9.91 -2.41
C HIS A 78 -22.52 11.26 -2.37
N ALA A 79 -22.69 11.87 -3.54
CA ALA A 79 -23.60 13.00 -3.75
C ALA A 79 -25.00 12.47 -4.09
#